data_AF-A0A2N0X8K1-F1
#
_entry.id   AF-A0A2N0X8K1-F1
#
_cell.length_a   1.000
_cell.length_b   1.000
_cell.length_c   1.000
_cell.angle_alpha   90.00
_cell.angle_beta   90.00
_cell.angle_gamma   90.00
#
_symmetry.space_group_name_H-M   'P 1'
#
loop_
_entity.id
_entity.type
_entity.pdbx_description
1 polymer ?
#
loop_
_entity_poly.entity_id
_entity_poly.type
_entity_poly.pdbx_seq_one_letter_code
_entity_poly.pdbx_strand_id
1 'polypeptide(L)' 'MNTLVKSGLAAFVLSGVSLLCALLAMGEEYRRLEARGIMPGPTSEWILYWAYISLAVGLIGVIVRVAGILRRR' A
#
# COMPACT_ATOMS: atom_id res chain seq x y z
N MET A 1 -2.99 9.06 -24.94
CA MET A 1 -2.96 9.14 -23.46
C MET A 1 -1.51 9.31 -22.99
N ASN A 2 -1.18 10.47 -22.43
CA ASN A 2 0.11 10.87 -21.85
C ASN A 2 0.66 9.84 -20.84
N THR A 3 1.92 9.45 -21.00
CA THR A 3 2.62 8.39 -20.22
C THR A 3 2.57 8.62 -18.72
N LEU A 4 2.58 9.89 -18.27
CA LEU A 4 2.44 10.29 -16.87
C LEU A 4 1.14 9.81 -16.21
N VAL A 5 0.01 9.90 -16.92
CA VAL A 5 -1.29 9.50 -16.37
C VAL A 5 -1.37 7.98 -16.23
N LYS A 6 -0.78 7.24 -17.18
CA LYS A 6 -0.73 5.77 -17.15
C LYS A 6 0.18 5.26 -16.04
N SER A 7 1.38 5.83 -15.91
CA SER A 7 2.35 5.46 -14.87
C SER A 7 1.83 5.80 -13.46
N GLY A 8 1.18 6.96 -13.27
CA GLY A 8 0.55 7.30 -12.00
C GLY A 8 -0.59 6.34 -11.61
N LEU A 9 -1.42 5.91 -12.57
CA LEU A 9 -2.43 4.87 -12.33
C LEU A 9 -1.80 3.54 -11.94
N ALA A 10 -0.76 3.10 -12.66
CA ALA A 10 -0.10 1.84 -12.39
C ALA A 10 0.52 1.83 -11.00
N ALA A 11 1.23 2.91 -10.61
CA ALA A 11 1.79 3.08 -9.28
C ALA A 11 0.71 3.03 -8.19
N PHE A 12 -0.42 3.71 -8.40
CA PHE A 12 -1.54 3.68 -7.46
C PHE A 12 -2.15 2.28 -7.32
N VAL A 13 -2.42 1.58 -8.42
CA VAL A 13 -2.98 0.22 -8.37
C VAL A 13 -2.01 -0.74 -7.69
N LEU A 14 -0.72 -0.71 -8.05
CA LEU A 14 0.30 -1.56 -7.43
C LEU A 14 0.44 -1.29 -5.93
N SER A 15 0.42 -0.03 -5.51
CA SER A 15 0.41 0.31 -4.08
C SER A 15 -0.83 -0.18 -3.35
N GLY A 16 -2.02 -0.12 -3.97
CA GLY A 16 -3.25 -0.62 -3.38
C GLY A 16 -3.20 -2.12 -3.16
N VAL A 17 -2.71 -2.87 -4.15
CA VAL A 17 -2.51 -4.33 -4.03
C VAL A 17 -1.50 -4.64 -2.94
N SER A 18 -0.35 -3.96 -2.93
CA SER A 18 0.68 -4.13 -1.91
C SER A 18 0.18 -3.82 -0.50
N LEU A 19 -0.62 -2.74 -0.34
CA LEU A 19 -1.23 -2.39 0.93
C LEU A 19 -2.23 -3.45 1.39
N LEU A 20 -3.07 -3.96 0.49
CA LEU A 20 -3.99 -5.06 0.80
C LEU A 20 -3.24 -6.31 1.26
N CYS A 21 -2.15 -6.69 0.58
CA CYS A 21 -1.30 -7.80 1.01
C CYS A 21 -0.71 -7.56 2.41
N ALA A 22 -0.25 -6.35 2.70
CA ALA A 22 0.26 -6.00 4.04
C ALA A 22 -0.83 -6.13 5.11
N LEU A 23 -2.04 -5.60 4.87
CA LEU A 23 -3.17 -5.70 5.79
C LEU A 23 -3.59 -7.16 6.04
N LEU A 24 -3.64 -7.97 4.98
CA LEU A 24 -3.92 -9.40 5.10
C LEU A 24 -2.83 -10.13 5.90
N ALA A 25 -1.55 -9.76 5.71
CA ALA A 25 -0.44 -10.31 6.47
C ALA A 25 -0.54 -9.94 7.96
N MET A 26 -0.93 -8.70 8.30
CA MET A 26 -1.19 -8.30 9.69
C MET A 26 -2.30 -9.15 10.32
N GLY A 27 -3.41 -9.34 9.61
CA GLY A 27 -4.54 -10.14 10.10
C GLY A 27 -4.19 -11.63 10.27
N GLU A 28 -3.39 -12.17 9.36
CA GLU A 28 -2.88 -13.55 9.46
C GLU A 28 -1.91 -13.72 10.63
N GLU A 29 -0.99 -12.77 10.83
CA GLU A 29 -0.07 -12.77 11.97
C GLU A 29 -0.83 -12.75 13.29
N TYR A 30 -1.82 -11.87 13.42
CA TYR A 30 -2.68 -11.78 14.61
C TYR A 30 -3.37 -13.11 14.88
N ARG A 31 -4.00 -13.72 13.87
CA ARG A 31 -4.69 -15.02 14.01
C ARG A 31 -3.75 -16.14 14.43
N ARG A 32 -2.50 -16.14 13.93
CA ARG A 32 -1.48 -17.13 14.31
C ARG A 32 -1.01 -16.97 15.75
N LEU A 33 -0.86 -15.73 16.23
CA LEU A 33 -0.47 -15.46 17.62
C LEU A 33 -1.59 -15.86 18.59
N GLU A 34 -2.83 -15.50 18.25
CA GLU A 34 -4.03 -15.88 19.01
C GLU A 34 -4.19 -17.41 19.08
N ALA A 35 -4.02 -18.12 17.97
CA ALA A 35 -4.07 -19.59 17.93
C ALA A 35 -2.97 -20.27 18.78
N ARG A 36 -1.89 -19.55 19.10
CA ARG A 36 -0.80 -20.01 19.98
C ARG A 36 -1.02 -19.62 21.45
N GLY A 37 -2.12 -18.95 21.78
CA GLY A 37 -2.37 -18.42 23.13
C GLY A 37 -1.41 -17.30 23.53
N ILE A 38 -0.70 -16.71 22.56
CA ILE A 38 0.21 -15.60 22.80
C ILE A 38 -0.63 -14.32 22.72
N MET A 39 -0.62 -13.53 23.79
CA MET A 39 -1.28 -12.23 23.78
C MET A 39 -0.69 -11.39 22.63
N PRO A 40 -1.50 -10.95 21.66
CA PRO A 40 -0.98 -10.33 20.45
C PRO A 40 -0.25 -9.05 20.83
N GLY A 41 1.05 -9.04 20.59
CA GLY A 41 1.88 -7.87 20.70
C GLY A 41 1.67 -6.92 19.51
N PRO A 42 2.44 -5.83 19.43
CA PRO A 42 2.44 -5.00 18.23
C PRO A 42 2.75 -5.85 16.99
N THR A 43 2.02 -5.60 15.90
CA THR A 43 2.27 -6.18 14.58
C THR A 43 3.74 -6.09 14.22
N SER A 44 4.27 -7.12 13.55
CA SER A 44 5.65 -7.13 13.07
C SER A 44 6.03 -5.83 12.35
N GLU A 45 7.18 -5.26 12.74
CA GLU A 45 7.70 -3.99 12.19
C GLU A 45 7.86 -4.03 10.67
N TRP A 46 8.22 -5.19 10.11
CA TRP A 46 8.35 -5.35 8.66
C TRP A 46 7.01 -5.18 7.94
N ILE A 47 5.89 -5.67 8.50
CA ILE A 47 4.56 -5.51 7.87
C ILE A 47 4.11 -4.05 7.92
N LEU A 48 4.36 -3.39 9.05
CA LEU A 48 4.11 -1.95 9.20
C LEU A 48 4.92 -1.14 8.20
N TYR A 49 6.21 -1.43 8.05
CA TYR A 49 7.09 -0.78 7.08
C TYR A 49 6.55 -0.90 5.64
N TRP A 50 6.14 -2.10 5.23
CA TRP A 50 5.57 -2.31 3.89
C TRP A 50 4.21 -1.61 3.71
N ALA A 51 3.38 -1.56 4.74
CA ALA A 51 2.12 -0.80 4.69
C ALA A 51 2.38 0.70 4.49
N TYR A 52 3.34 1.28 5.21
CA TYR A 52 3.72 2.69 5.06
C TYR A 52 4.33 2.99 3.68
N ILE A 53 5.23 2.14 3.18
CA ILE A 53 5.77 2.29 1.82
C ILE A 53 4.66 2.24 0.79
N SER A 54 3.75 1.27 0.92
CA SER A 54 2.63 1.12 0.00
C SER A 54 1.78 2.39 -0.02
N LEU A 55 1.41 2.94 1.14
CA LEU A 55 0.69 4.21 1.23
C LEU A 55 1.46 5.37 0.57
N ALA A 56 2.76 5.51 0.84
CA ALA A 56 3.58 6.57 0.27
C ALA A 56 3.65 6.49 -1.26
N VAL A 57 3.88 5.29 -1.81
CA VAL A 57 3.90 5.05 -3.26
C VAL A 57 2.54 5.35 -3.89
N GLY A 58 1.44 4.99 -3.21
CA GLY A 58 0.09 5.30 -3.67
C GLY A 58 -0.19 6.79 -3.74
N LEU A 59 0.19 7.55 -2.71
CA LEU A 59 0.07 9.00 -2.70
C LEU A 59 0.87 9.64 -3.85
N ILE A 60 2.11 9.20 -4.07
CA ILE A 60 2.93 9.66 -5.20
C ILE A 60 2.24 9.34 -6.53
N GLY A 61 1.69 8.13 -6.69
CA GLY A 61 0.94 7.73 -7.87
C GLY A 61 -0.26 8.64 -8.17
N VAL A 62 -1.01 9.03 -7.14
CA VAL A 62 -2.13 9.98 -7.25
C VAL A 62 -1.62 11.36 -7.66
N ILE A 63 -0.57 11.88 -7.02
CA ILE A 63 0.02 13.20 -7.35
C ILE A 63 0.47 13.24 -8.80
N VAL A 64 1.21 12.23 -9.27
CA VAL A 64 1.69 12.13 -10.65
C VAL A 64 0.51 12.06 -11.63
N ARG A 65 -0.53 11.30 -11.29
CA ARG A 65 -1.75 11.20 -12.11
C ARG A 65 -2.46 12.56 -12.22
N VAL A 66 -2.66 13.27 -11.11
CA VAL A 66 -3.31 14.59 -11.08
C VAL A 66 -2.50 15.60 -11.86
N ALA A 67 -1.18 15.68 -11.64
CA ALA A 67 -0.28 16.56 -12.40
C ALA A 67 -0.33 16.25 -13.90
N GLY A 68 -0.37 14.97 -14.28
CA GLY A 68 -0.49 14.54 -15.67
C GLY A 68 -1.84 14.85 -16.32
N ILE A 69 -2.92 15.00 -15.54
CA ILE A 69 -4.25 15.44 -15.99
C ILE A 69 -4.27 16.97 -16.13
N LEU A 70 -3.77 17.69 -15.13
CA LEU A 70 -3.72 19.16 -15.12
C LEU A 70 -2.89 19.71 -16.27
N ARG A 71 -1.73 19.09 -16.58
CA ARG A 71 -0.87 19.48 -17.72
C ARG A 71 -1.54 19.30 -19.09
N ARG A 72 -2.67 18.59 -19.18
CA ARG A 72 -3.43 18.43 -20.43
C ARG A 72 -4.56 19.45 -20.60
N ARG A 73 -4.92 20.18 -19.54
CA ARG A 73 -5.83 21.33 -19.62
C ARG A 73 -5.02 22.57 -19.94
#